data_AF-A0A8H7E0R1-F1
#
_entry.id   AF-A0A8H7E0R1-F1
#
_cell.length_a   1.000
_cell.length_b   1.000
_cell.length_c   1.000
_cell.angle_alpha   90.00
_cell.angle_beta   90.00
_cell.angle_gamma   90.00
#
_symmetry.space_group_name_H-M   'P 1'
#
loop_
_entity.id
_entity.type
_entity.pdbx_description
1 polymer ?
#
loop_
_entity_poly.entity_id
_entity_poly.type
_entity_poly.pdbx_seq_one_letter_code
_entity_poly.pdbx_strand_id
1 'polypeptide(L)'
;MELRRSQRQPKPRTIWEERGAPSASRDPKITKRTDRTEQQTALKPIAIGPLPKTLEIDVNQLPDLPAYKPPLELRFERSKPLLEGLLELNTFQKLLTPAIINRIVESTNSYAKNARETDLDENDPESFSRPWKPVNIVNIWRYISCLLYIGYHRLSKHKEHWSESGYLGAFLSLVRFEQIHRYFTLRDRTTAPR
;
A
#
# COMPACT_ATOMS: atom_id res chain seq x y z
N MET A 1 21.19 57.08 -12.02
CA MET A 1 20.51 56.68 -10.77
C MET A 1 20.55 55.15 -10.70
N GLU A 2 21.50 54.59 -9.97
CA GLU A 2 21.61 53.14 -9.78
C GLU A 2 21.00 52.73 -8.44
N LEU A 3 20.05 51.80 -8.48
CA LEU A 3 19.38 51.24 -7.29
C LEU A 3 20.29 50.18 -6.64
N ARG A 4 20.86 50.51 -5.47
CA ARG A 4 21.60 49.55 -4.62
C ARG A 4 20.66 48.44 -4.13
N ARG A 5 20.95 47.18 -4.50
CA ARG A 5 20.30 46.00 -3.92
C ARG A 5 20.68 45.88 -2.45
N SER A 6 19.67 45.73 -1.57
CA SER A 6 19.89 45.54 -0.14
C SER A 6 20.55 44.18 0.13
N GLN A 7 21.67 44.19 0.86
CA GLN A 7 22.28 42.95 1.36
C GLN A 7 21.38 42.37 2.45
N ARG A 8 20.91 41.13 2.26
CA ARG A 8 20.20 40.38 3.29
C ARG A 8 21.21 39.95 4.36
N GLN A 9 21.01 40.40 5.59
CA GLN A 9 21.75 39.91 6.74
C GLN A 9 21.32 38.47 7.04
N PRO A 10 22.27 37.52 7.21
CA PRO A 10 21.93 36.15 7.57
C PRO A 10 21.36 36.10 8.99
N LYS A 11 20.35 35.25 9.19
CA LYS A 11 19.72 35.06 10.51
C LYS A 11 20.71 34.43 11.49
N PRO A 12 20.66 34.78 12.78
CA PRO A 12 21.45 34.13 13.81
C PRO A 12 21.08 32.65 13.92
N ARG A 13 22.10 31.78 13.97
CA ARG A 13 21.93 30.34 14.11
C ARG A 13 21.42 29.97 15.49
N THR A 14 20.61 28.93 15.56
CA THR A 14 20.08 28.43 16.83
C THR A 14 21.03 27.41 17.48
N ILE A 15 20.89 27.17 18.78
CA ILE A 15 21.78 26.33 19.62
C ILE A 15 21.94 24.89 19.07
N TRP A 16 20.96 24.41 18.29
CA TRP A 16 20.99 23.11 17.62
C TRP A 16 21.83 23.10 16.32
N GLU A 17 22.08 24.26 15.70
CA GLU A 17 22.95 24.43 14.53
C GLU A 17 24.41 24.73 14.91
N GLU A 18 24.68 25.14 16.16
CA GLU A 18 26.06 25.33 16.66
C GLU A 18 26.80 24.00 16.88
N ARG A 19 26.06 22.92 17.17
CA ARG A 19 26.62 21.57 17.10
C ARG A 19 26.70 21.16 15.64
N GLY A 20 27.68 21.73 14.94
CA GLY A 20 28.06 21.28 13.62
C GLY A 20 28.20 19.77 13.62
N ALA A 21 27.61 19.13 12.61
CA ALA A 21 27.81 17.70 12.38
C ALA A 21 29.32 17.41 12.43
N PRO A 22 29.77 16.34 13.13
CA PRO A 22 31.18 16.05 13.26
C PRO A 22 31.80 15.94 11.88
N SER A 23 32.66 16.92 11.55
CA SER A 23 33.41 16.94 10.31
C SER A 23 34.33 15.73 10.30
N ALA A 24 34.23 14.91 9.26
CA ALA A 24 35.06 13.71 9.06
C ALA A 24 36.57 13.99 8.94
N SER A 25 37.00 15.25 9.05
CA SER A 25 38.40 15.68 8.93
C SER A 25 39.19 15.66 10.24
N ARG A 26 38.57 15.37 11.41
CA ARG A 26 39.23 15.51 12.72
C ARG A 26 39.53 14.22 13.50
N ASP A 27 39.24 13.04 12.95
CA ASP A 27 39.58 11.77 13.61
C ASP A 27 40.33 10.82 12.65
N PRO A 28 41.65 10.60 12.83
CA PRO A 28 42.42 9.69 11.97
C PRO A 28 42.05 8.21 12.15
N LYS A 29 41.16 7.87 13.09
CA LYS A 29 40.65 6.50 13.31
C LYS A 29 39.37 6.16 12.53
N ILE A 30 38.78 7.10 11.78
CA ILE A 30 37.61 6.88 10.91
C ILE A 30 38.05 6.88 9.44
N THR A 31 39.10 6.13 9.10
CA THR A 31 39.55 5.95 7.69
C THR A 31 39.26 4.55 7.15
N LYS A 32 38.53 3.72 7.88
CA LYS A 32 38.08 2.40 7.41
C LYS A 32 36.60 2.17 7.67
N ARG A 33 35.75 3.02 7.08
CA ARG A 33 34.39 2.59 6.73
C ARG A 33 34.43 2.22 5.26
N THR A 34 34.53 0.92 5.00
CA THR A 34 34.13 0.32 3.73
C THR A 34 32.69 0.73 3.45
N ASP A 35 32.50 1.47 2.35
CA ASP A 35 31.19 1.78 1.78
C ASP A 35 30.41 0.49 1.56
N ARG A 36 29.48 0.21 2.47
CA ARG A 36 28.63 -0.99 2.43
C ARG A 36 27.41 -0.78 1.53
N THR A 37 27.63 -0.15 0.37
CA THR A 37 26.58 0.05 -0.65
C THR A 37 27.15 0.12 -2.07
N GLU A 38 28.19 -0.67 -2.37
CA GLU A 38 28.39 -1.08 -3.76
C GLU A 38 27.56 -2.33 -4.00
N GLN A 39 26.47 -2.19 -4.76
CA GLN A 39 25.75 -3.33 -5.32
C GLN A 39 26.72 -4.13 -6.20
N GLN A 40 27.37 -5.16 -5.65
CA GLN A 40 28.28 -6.03 -6.39
C GLN A 40 27.60 -6.86 -7.51
N THR A 41 26.29 -6.69 -7.69
CA THR A 41 25.46 -7.46 -8.64
C THR A 41 24.58 -6.58 -9.52
N ALA A 42 24.85 -5.28 -9.64
CA ALA A 42 24.27 -4.52 -10.74
C ALA A 42 25.08 -4.79 -12.00
N LEU A 43 24.47 -5.47 -12.99
CA LEU A 43 25.06 -5.60 -14.32
C LEU A 43 25.36 -4.19 -14.84
N LYS A 44 26.64 -3.88 -15.07
CA LYS A 44 27.05 -2.63 -15.71
C LYS A 44 26.35 -2.59 -17.08
N PRO A 45 25.61 -1.53 -17.42
CA PRO A 45 24.97 -1.44 -18.73
C PRO A 45 26.06 -1.53 -19.79
N ILE A 46 25.94 -2.53 -20.67
CA ILE A 46 26.80 -2.68 -21.83
C ILE A 46 26.46 -1.51 -22.75
N ALA A 47 27.41 -0.62 -22.99
CA ALA A 47 27.24 0.44 -23.97
C ALA A 47 27.15 -0.20 -25.36
N ILE A 48 25.93 -0.39 -25.85
CA ILE A 48 25.65 -0.85 -27.21
C ILE A 48 25.94 0.31 -28.16
N GLY A 49 27.22 0.48 -28.50
CA GLY A 49 27.71 1.41 -29.52
C GLY A 49 27.36 2.90 -29.28
N PRO A 50 27.89 3.80 -30.12
CA PRO A 50 27.34 5.13 -30.22
C PRO A 50 25.90 5.02 -30.74
N LEU A 51 24.93 5.54 -29.98
CA LEU A 51 23.57 5.74 -30.45
C LEU A 51 23.64 6.42 -31.83
N PRO A 52 22.92 5.94 -32.86
CA PRO A 52 22.89 6.61 -34.14
C PRO A 52 22.47 8.06 -33.89
N LYS A 53 23.36 9.00 -34.25
CA LYS A 53 23.02 10.42 -34.23
C LYS A 53 21.85 10.58 -35.18
N THR A 54 20.72 10.93 -34.61
CA THR A 54 19.50 11.29 -35.33
C THR A 54 18.92 10.13 -36.13
N LEU A 55 18.11 9.30 -35.46
CA LEU A 55 16.91 8.84 -36.16
C LEU A 55 16.09 10.10 -36.41
N GLU A 56 16.18 10.64 -37.62
CA GLU A 56 15.20 11.61 -38.11
C GLU A 56 13.86 10.87 -38.13
N ILE A 57 13.17 10.91 -37.00
CA ILE A 57 11.80 10.46 -36.90
C ILE A 57 11.01 11.45 -37.76
N ASP A 58 10.65 11.02 -38.97
CA ASP A 58 9.73 11.75 -39.82
C ASP A 58 8.41 11.86 -39.06
N VAL A 59 8.16 13.04 -38.49
CA VAL A 59 6.99 13.35 -37.65
C VAL A 59 5.69 13.06 -38.39
N ASN A 60 5.73 13.01 -39.73
CA ASN A 60 4.58 12.74 -40.58
C ASN A 60 4.25 11.25 -40.77
N GLN A 61 5.10 10.34 -40.29
CA GLN A 61 4.89 8.88 -40.40
C GLN A 61 4.69 8.18 -39.06
N LEU A 62 4.57 8.93 -37.96
CA LEU A 62 4.20 8.31 -36.68
C LEU A 62 2.74 7.83 -36.74
N PRO A 63 2.46 6.55 -36.46
CA PRO A 63 1.09 6.13 -36.25
C PRO A 63 0.52 6.94 -35.07
N ASP A 64 -0.68 7.50 -35.27
CA ASP A 64 -1.40 8.20 -34.20
C ASP A 64 -1.51 7.25 -33.01
N LEU A 65 -0.79 7.58 -31.93
CA LEU A 65 -0.87 6.83 -30.70
C LEU A 65 -2.33 6.84 -30.23
N PRO A 66 -2.89 5.70 -29.81
CA PRO A 66 -4.25 5.68 -29.28
C PRO A 66 -4.31 6.70 -28.13
N ALA A 67 -5.20 7.69 -28.27
CA ALA A 67 -5.36 8.72 -27.27
C ALA A 67 -5.86 8.08 -25.97
N TYR A 68 -4.94 7.83 -25.04
CA TYR A 68 -5.27 7.32 -23.73
C TYR A 68 -6.11 8.36 -22.99
N LYS A 69 -7.39 8.07 -22.83
CA LYS A 69 -8.27 8.83 -21.95
C LYS A 69 -8.20 8.17 -20.57
N PRO A 70 -7.54 8.79 -19.58
CA PRO A 70 -7.53 8.24 -18.23
C PRO A 70 -8.98 8.09 -17.73
N PRO A 71 -9.32 7.00 -17.04
CA PRO A 71 -10.65 6.82 -16.44
C PRO A 71 -11.04 7.91 -15.43
N LEU A 72 -10.04 8.64 -14.93
CA LEU A 72 -10.19 9.75 -14.00
C LEU A 72 -9.63 11.01 -14.67
N GLU A 73 -10.52 11.90 -15.10
CA GLU A 73 -10.15 13.22 -15.59
C GLU A 73 -9.73 14.10 -14.41
N LEU A 74 -8.41 14.28 -14.23
CA LEU A 74 -7.88 15.19 -13.23
C LEU A 74 -8.10 16.64 -13.70
N ARG A 75 -8.96 17.39 -12.98
CA ARG A 75 -9.15 18.81 -13.22
C ARG A 75 -8.11 19.61 -12.41
N PHE A 76 -7.41 20.52 -13.09
CA PHE A 76 -6.44 21.42 -12.48
C PHE A 76 -6.91 22.86 -12.67
N GLU A 77 -7.06 23.64 -11.59
CA GLU A 77 -7.00 25.10 -11.71
C GLU A 77 -5.75 25.61 -11.02
N ARG A 78 -5.04 26.53 -11.67
CA ARG A 78 -3.93 27.31 -11.08
C ARG A 78 -2.89 26.44 -10.37
N SER A 79 -2.44 25.36 -11.01
CA SER A 79 -1.35 24.50 -10.50
C SER A 79 -1.67 23.79 -9.17
N LYS A 80 -2.92 23.85 -8.71
CA LYS A 80 -3.42 23.07 -7.58
C LYS A 80 -4.37 22.02 -8.15
N PRO A 81 -4.22 20.74 -7.81
CA PRO A 81 -5.22 19.75 -8.18
C PRO A 81 -6.54 20.16 -7.51
N LEU A 82 -7.51 20.61 -8.33
CA LEU A 82 -8.91 20.75 -7.92
C LEU A 82 -9.54 19.38 -8.08
N LEU A 83 -9.10 18.43 -7.26
CA LEU A 83 -10.07 17.46 -6.81
C LEU A 83 -11.03 18.25 -5.91
N GLU A 84 -12.24 18.51 -6.39
CA GLU A 84 -13.38 18.37 -5.48
C GLU A 84 -13.26 16.95 -4.95
N GLY A 85 -12.61 16.81 -3.80
CA GLY A 85 -12.21 15.52 -3.27
C GLY A 85 -13.45 14.67 -3.18
N LEU A 86 -13.46 13.55 -3.92
CA LEU A 86 -14.35 12.47 -3.58
C LEU A 86 -14.16 12.22 -2.08
N LEU A 87 -15.27 12.13 -1.34
CA LEU A 87 -15.22 11.74 0.08
C LEU A 87 -14.28 10.54 0.24
N GLU A 88 -13.58 10.47 1.37
CA GLU A 88 -12.52 9.50 1.61
C GLU A 88 -13.01 8.07 1.34
N LEU A 89 -14.25 7.78 1.71
CA LEU A 89 -14.92 6.51 1.43
C LEU A 89 -15.11 6.25 -0.07
N ASN A 90 -15.55 7.26 -0.83
CA ASN A 90 -15.77 7.13 -2.27
C ASN A 90 -14.43 6.91 -3.00
N THR A 91 -13.37 7.57 -2.54
CA THR A 91 -12.02 7.36 -3.06
C THR A 91 -11.53 5.94 -2.76
N PHE A 92 -11.75 5.45 -1.54
CA PHE A 92 -11.38 4.09 -1.16
C PHE A 92 -12.16 3.02 -1.95
N GLN A 93 -13.46 3.23 -2.19
CA GLN A 93 -14.30 2.33 -2.97
C GLN A 93 -13.92 2.28 -4.46
N LYS A 94 -13.17 3.25 -4.99
CA LYS A 94 -12.58 3.16 -6.34
C LYS A 94 -11.44 2.16 -6.40
N LEU A 95 -10.71 1.93 -5.29
CA LEU A 95 -9.65 0.91 -5.21
C LEU A 95 -10.24 -0.50 -5.03
N LEU A 96 -11.31 -0.61 -4.25
CA LEU A 96 -12.02 -1.85 -3.97
C LEU A 96 -13.43 -1.80 -4.56
N THR A 97 -13.51 -2.04 -5.86
CA THR A 97 -14.79 -2.01 -6.58
C THR A 97 -15.75 -3.09 -6.07
N PRO A 98 -17.08 -2.91 -6.21
CA PRO A 98 -18.05 -3.92 -5.81
C PRO A 98 -17.81 -5.29 -6.46
N ALA A 99 -17.31 -5.32 -7.69
CA ALA A 99 -16.96 -6.55 -8.39
C ALA A 99 -15.81 -7.31 -7.70
N ILE A 100 -14.78 -6.61 -7.24
CA ILE A 100 -13.67 -7.20 -6.47
C ILE A 100 -14.21 -7.78 -5.16
N ILE A 101 -15.04 -7.02 -4.43
CA ILE A 101 -15.61 -7.50 -3.17
C ILE A 101 -16.49 -8.74 -3.39
N ASN A 102 -17.30 -8.77 -4.44
CA ASN A 102 -18.08 -9.97 -4.79
C ASN A 102 -17.18 -11.18 -5.04
N ARG A 103 -16.08 -11.00 -5.78
CA ARG A 103 -15.12 -12.08 -6.03
C ARG A 103 -14.48 -12.59 -4.75
N ILE A 104 -14.15 -11.71 -3.82
CA ILE A 104 -13.63 -12.07 -2.49
C ILE A 104 -14.66 -12.87 -1.70
N VAL A 105 -15.93 -12.45 -1.72
CA VAL A 105 -17.03 -13.18 -1.06
C VAL A 105 -17.15 -14.60 -1.60
N GLU A 106 -17.22 -14.75 -2.93
CA GLU A 106 -17.30 -16.05 -3.61
C GLU A 106 -16.11 -16.95 -3.25
N SER A 107 -14.89 -16.41 -3.37
CA SER A 107 -13.65 -17.16 -3.14
C SER A 107 -13.53 -17.60 -1.69
N THR A 108 -13.85 -16.71 -0.74
CA THR A 108 -13.80 -16.99 0.70
C THR A 108 -14.81 -18.05 1.10
N ASN A 109 -16.06 -17.95 0.60
CA ASN A 109 -17.09 -18.94 0.89
C ASN A 109 -16.78 -20.31 0.27
N SER A 110 -16.28 -20.34 -0.97
CA SER A 110 -15.84 -21.57 -1.63
C SER A 110 -14.67 -22.20 -0.89
N TYR A 111 -13.70 -21.40 -0.43
CA TYR A 111 -12.56 -21.89 0.32
C TYR A 111 -12.98 -22.52 1.65
N ALA A 112 -13.81 -21.82 2.43
CA ALA A 112 -14.32 -22.32 3.70
C ALA A 112 -15.14 -23.61 3.54
N LYS A 113 -15.95 -23.72 2.47
CA LYS A 113 -16.70 -24.94 2.18
C LYS A 113 -15.77 -26.13 1.95
N ASN A 114 -14.80 -25.99 1.05
CA ASN A 114 -13.90 -27.09 0.70
C ASN A 114 -12.96 -27.47 1.85
N ALA A 115 -12.44 -26.49 2.60
CA ALA A 115 -11.58 -26.77 3.76
C ALA A 115 -12.32 -27.69 4.74
N ARG A 116 -13.61 -27.40 5.00
CA ARG A 116 -14.43 -28.23 5.89
C ARG A 116 -14.84 -29.58 5.32
N GLU A 117 -14.95 -29.71 3.99
CA GLU A 117 -15.17 -31.01 3.34
C GLU A 117 -13.90 -31.88 3.40
N THR A 118 -12.72 -31.26 3.43
CA THR A 118 -11.42 -31.95 3.48
C THR A 118 -11.02 -32.31 4.91
N ASP A 119 -11.31 -31.44 5.87
CA ASP A 119 -10.96 -31.57 7.29
C ASP A 119 -12.03 -32.36 8.10
N LEU A 120 -12.78 -33.27 7.48
CA LEU A 120 -13.65 -34.23 8.18
C LEU A 120 -12.84 -35.31 8.92
N ASP A 121 -11.74 -34.93 9.56
CA ASP A 121 -11.04 -35.79 10.49
C ASP A 121 -11.85 -35.79 11.80
N GLU A 122 -12.64 -36.85 12.01
CA GLU A 122 -13.50 -37.06 13.19
C GLU A 122 -12.77 -37.01 14.54
N ASN A 123 -11.43 -36.97 14.52
CA ASN A 123 -10.56 -37.08 15.69
C ASN A 123 -10.03 -35.75 16.25
N ASP A 124 -10.33 -34.59 15.64
CA ASP A 124 -9.95 -33.28 16.20
C ASP A 124 -11.16 -32.51 16.78
N PRO A 125 -11.39 -32.61 18.11
CA PRO A 125 -12.50 -31.93 18.77
C PRO A 125 -12.34 -30.39 18.83
N GLU A 126 -11.17 -29.84 18.52
CA GLU A 126 -10.94 -28.38 18.48
C GLU A 126 -11.12 -27.77 17.08
N SER A 127 -11.11 -28.58 16.02
CA SER A 127 -11.00 -28.10 14.64
C SER A 127 -12.16 -27.18 14.21
N PHE A 128 -13.39 -27.40 14.72
CA PHE A 128 -14.57 -26.62 14.32
C PHE A 128 -15.54 -26.30 15.47
N SER A 129 -15.08 -25.61 16.52
CA SER A 129 -15.98 -25.26 17.65
C SER A 129 -17.21 -24.42 17.24
N ARG A 130 -17.23 -23.82 16.04
CA ARG A 130 -18.42 -23.15 15.49
C ARG A 130 -18.60 -23.41 14.00
N PRO A 131 -19.84 -23.66 13.55
CA PRO A 131 -20.14 -23.86 12.15
C PRO A 131 -19.82 -22.60 11.33
N TRP A 132 -19.19 -22.79 10.17
CA TRP A 132 -18.96 -21.71 9.22
C TRP A 132 -20.31 -21.14 8.75
N LYS A 133 -20.50 -19.83 8.97
CA LYS A 133 -21.57 -19.06 8.35
C LYS A 133 -21.01 -18.37 7.11
N PRO A 134 -21.64 -18.48 5.92
CA PRO A 134 -21.21 -17.77 4.74
C PRO A 134 -21.07 -16.26 4.97
N VAL A 135 -20.03 -15.68 4.38
CA VAL A 135 -19.84 -14.23 4.34
C VAL A 135 -20.67 -13.61 3.23
N ASN A 136 -21.00 -12.34 3.41
CA ASN A 136 -21.65 -11.50 2.41
C ASN A 136 -20.80 -10.23 2.23
N ILE A 137 -21.19 -9.38 1.28
CA ILE A 137 -20.50 -8.11 0.97
C ILE A 137 -20.30 -7.25 2.22
N VAL A 138 -21.34 -7.11 3.05
CA VAL A 138 -21.31 -6.31 4.28
C VAL A 138 -20.29 -6.86 5.29
N ASN A 139 -20.22 -8.18 5.45
CA ASN A 139 -19.25 -8.82 6.33
C ASN A 139 -17.81 -8.55 5.87
N ILE A 140 -17.55 -8.60 4.54
CA ILE A 140 -16.22 -8.31 3.99
C ILE A 140 -15.86 -6.84 4.18
N TRP A 141 -16.77 -5.90 3.94
CA TRP A 141 -16.52 -4.49 4.23
C TRP A 141 -16.23 -4.24 5.70
N ARG A 142 -17.03 -4.80 6.62
CA ARG A 142 -16.78 -4.69 8.06
C ARG A 142 -15.42 -5.27 8.45
N TYR A 143 -15.06 -6.42 7.90
CA TYR A 143 -13.78 -7.05 8.11
C TYR A 143 -12.61 -6.17 7.63
N ILE A 144 -12.71 -5.61 6.42
CA ILE A 144 -11.70 -4.69 5.88
C ILE A 144 -11.59 -3.43 6.73
N SER A 145 -12.73 -2.86 7.17
CA SER A 145 -12.72 -1.70 8.08
C SER A 145 -12.05 -2.02 9.41
N CYS A 146 -12.25 -3.24 9.96
CA CYS A 146 -11.53 -3.68 11.14
C CYS A 146 -10.01 -3.74 10.88
N LEU A 147 -9.57 -4.28 9.73
CA LEU A 147 -8.15 -4.31 9.37
C LEU A 147 -7.54 -2.91 9.25
N LEU A 148 -8.25 -1.97 8.63
CA LEU A 148 -7.81 -0.59 8.52
C LEU A 148 -7.70 0.08 9.90
N TYR A 149 -8.70 -0.14 10.75
CA TYR A 149 -8.70 0.39 12.11
C TYR A 149 -7.53 -0.15 12.94
N ILE A 150 -7.27 -1.46 12.88
CA ILE A 150 -6.13 -2.10 13.56
C ILE A 150 -4.80 -1.60 12.99
N GLY A 151 -4.72 -1.35 11.67
CA GLY A 151 -3.53 -0.78 11.05
C GLY A 151 -3.26 0.66 11.51
N TYR A 152 -4.31 1.44 11.74
CA TYR A 152 -4.23 2.83 12.16
C TYR A 152 -3.99 2.98 13.66
N HIS A 153 -4.74 2.25 14.49
CA HIS A 153 -4.57 2.21 15.93
C HIS A 153 -3.70 1.03 16.32
N ARG A 154 -2.46 1.26 16.73
CA ARG A 154 -1.60 0.17 17.19
C ARG A 154 -1.81 -0.06 18.68
N LEU A 155 -2.55 -1.12 19.02
CA LEU A 155 -2.62 -1.65 20.38
C LEU A 155 -1.60 -2.77 20.57
N SER A 156 -1.28 -3.09 21.83
CA SER A 156 -0.24 -4.08 22.14
C SER A 156 -0.70 -5.49 21.82
N LYS A 157 -1.98 -5.80 22.06
CA LYS A 157 -2.56 -7.12 21.75
C LYS A 157 -3.74 -6.99 20.81
N HIS A 158 -3.82 -7.92 19.87
CA HIS A 158 -4.91 -7.99 18.89
C HIS A 158 -6.31 -8.00 19.55
N LYS A 159 -6.47 -8.74 20.66
CA LYS A 159 -7.75 -8.86 21.36
C LYS A 159 -8.21 -7.56 22.04
N GLU A 160 -7.29 -6.63 22.32
CA GLU A 160 -7.61 -5.36 22.98
C GLU A 160 -8.51 -4.46 22.11
N HIS A 161 -8.44 -4.61 20.78
CA HIS A 161 -9.35 -3.91 19.86
C HIS A 161 -10.83 -4.28 20.04
N TRP A 162 -11.10 -5.42 20.70
CA TRP A 162 -12.43 -5.95 21.00
C TRP A 162 -12.77 -5.92 22.50
N SER A 163 -11.97 -5.25 23.32
CA SER A 163 -12.27 -5.01 24.74
C SER A 163 -13.49 -4.10 24.93
N GLU A 164 -13.98 -3.92 26.16
CA GLU A 164 -15.11 -3.02 26.46
C GLU A 164 -14.85 -1.55 26.07
N SER A 165 -13.59 -1.12 26.09
CA SER A 165 -13.14 0.17 25.54
C SER A 165 -12.99 0.18 24.01
N GLY A 166 -13.06 -0.99 23.37
CA GLY A 166 -12.81 -1.21 21.96
C GLY A 166 -14.05 -1.02 21.09
N TYR A 167 -13.89 -0.23 20.02
CA TYR A 167 -14.99 0.10 19.12
C TYR A 167 -15.39 -1.07 18.20
N LEU A 168 -14.51 -2.05 17.96
CA LEU A 168 -14.71 -3.08 16.93
C LEU A 168 -15.81 -4.10 17.27
N GLY A 169 -16.02 -4.39 18.55
CA GLY A 169 -17.02 -5.36 19.00
C GLY A 169 -18.45 -5.03 18.54
N ALA A 170 -18.76 -3.75 18.38
CA ALA A 170 -20.05 -3.28 17.88
C ALA A 170 -20.28 -3.60 16.39
N PHE A 171 -19.22 -3.73 15.59
CA PHE A 171 -19.32 -3.94 14.14
C PHE A 171 -19.16 -5.41 13.76
N LEU A 172 -18.21 -6.09 14.38
CA LEU A 172 -17.87 -7.48 14.09
C LEU A 172 -17.31 -8.11 15.36
N SER A 173 -17.88 -9.21 15.83
CA SER A 173 -17.34 -9.90 17.01
C SER A 173 -15.96 -10.47 16.73
N LEU A 174 -15.11 -10.56 17.76
CA LEU A 174 -13.75 -11.12 17.64
C LEU A 174 -13.78 -12.53 17.02
N VAL A 175 -14.67 -13.38 17.51
CA VAL A 175 -14.85 -14.74 17.00
C VAL A 175 -15.18 -14.74 15.51
N ARG A 176 -16.08 -13.84 15.07
CA ARG A 176 -16.45 -13.75 13.66
C ARG A 176 -15.30 -13.20 12.81
N PHE A 177 -14.57 -12.22 13.33
CA PHE A 177 -13.37 -11.70 12.68
C PHE A 177 -12.34 -12.80 12.46
N GLU A 178 -12.00 -13.57 13.50
CA GLU A 178 -11.04 -14.67 13.42
C GLU A 178 -11.50 -15.77 12.45
N GLN A 179 -12.79 -16.11 12.46
CA GLN A 179 -13.37 -17.03 11.47
C GLN A 179 -13.18 -16.53 10.03
N ILE A 180 -13.49 -15.25 9.77
CA ILE A 180 -13.31 -14.67 8.44
C ILE A 180 -11.82 -14.65 8.08
N HIS A 181 -10.96 -14.21 8.99
CA HIS A 181 -9.51 -14.13 8.78
C HIS A 181 -8.90 -15.48 8.38
N ARG A 182 -9.35 -16.58 9.01
CA ARG A 182 -8.86 -17.94 8.71
C ARG A 182 -9.16 -18.37 7.27
N TYR A 183 -10.32 -18.00 6.73
CA TYR A 183 -10.75 -18.43 5.39
C TYR A 183 -10.65 -17.35 4.32
N PHE A 184 -10.26 -16.13 4.70
CA PHE A 184 -10.16 -15.00 3.80
C PHE A 184 -9.17 -15.31 2.68
N THR A 185 -9.64 -15.21 1.44
CA THR A 185 -8.80 -15.47 0.27
C THR A 185 -9.14 -14.55 -0.87
N LEU A 186 -8.08 -14.08 -1.53
CA LEU A 186 -8.16 -13.33 -2.78
C LEU A 186 -7.93 -14.24 -4.00
N ARG A 187 -7.58 -15.51 -3.77
CA ARG A 187 -7.21 -16.44 -4.84
C ARG A 187 -8.46 -16.88 -5.57
N ASP A 188 -8.45 -16.64 -6.87
CA ASP A 188 -9.43 -17.17 -7.77
C ASP A 188 -9.08 -18.62 -8.12
N ARG A 189 -10.00 -19.53 -7.85
CA ARG A 189 -9.82 -20.96 -8.10
C ARG A 189 -9.94 -21.32 -9.57
N THR A 190 -10.60 -20.50 -10.39
CA THR A 190 -10.68 -20.78 -11.83
C THR A 190 -9.33 -20.58 -12.52
N THR A 191 -8.48 -19.71 -11.99
CA THR A 191 -7.16 -19.40 -12.56
C THR A 191 -6.02 -20.12 -11.86
N ALA A 192 -6.19 -20.51 -10.60
CA ALA A 192 -5.17 -21.23 -9.85
C ALA A 192 -5.80 -22.31 -8.95
N PRO A 193 -6.16 -23.49 -9.48
CA PRO A 193 -6.60 -24.63 -8.65
C PRO A 193 -5.49 -25.07 -7.68
N ARG A 194 -5.89 -25.63 -6.54
CA ARG A 194 -4.99 -26.27 -5.57
C ARG A 194 -4.92 -27.75 -5.85
#